data_AF-A0A1H6DMJ2-F1
#
_entry.id   AF-A0A1H6DMJ2-F1
#
_cell.length_a   1.000
_cell.length_b   1.000
_cell.length_c   1.000
_cell.angle_alpha   90.00
_cell.angle_beta   90.00
_cell.angle_gamma   90.00
#
_symmetry.space_group_name_H-M   'P 1'
#
loop_
_entity.id
_entity.type
_entity.pdbx_description
1 polymer ?
#
loop_
_entity_poly.entity_id
_entity_poly.type
_entity_poly.pdbx_seq_one_letter_code
_entity_poly.pdbx_strand_id
1 'polypeptide(L)'
;MLNRRGLDQALEAGVDEGAAVLDTSTGGFGRCPFALAATGNIATEDLLYMLHRSGIETGLDLEAVAATGIWLGELLDEPAPALLGRAGPF
;
A
#
# COMPACT_ATOMS: atom_id res chain seq x y z
N MET A 1 -3.18 -6.24 -9.90
CA MET A 1 -4.57 -5.78 -9.68
C MET A 1 -4.58 -5.07 -8.32
N LEU A 2 -5.23 -3.93 -8.15
CA LEU A 2 -5.12 -3.12 -6.91
C LEU A 2 -6.08 -3.59 -5.80
N ASN A 3 -5.66 -3.59 -4.54
CA ASN A 3 -6.54 -3.84 -3.38
C ASN A 3 -7.21 -2.55 -2.84
N ARG A 4 -8.03 -1.91 -3.69
CA ARG A 4 -8.69 -0.64 -3.33
C ARG A 4 -9.70 -0.79 -2.19
N ARG A 5 -10.52 -1.84 -2.23
CA ARG A 5 -11.51 -2.10 -1.18
C ARG A 5 -10.86 -2.33 0.19
N GLY A 6 -9.72 -3.01 0.22
CA GLY A 6 -8.96 -3.20 1.46
C GLY A 6 -8.41 -1.88 2.01
N LEU A 7 -7.89 -1.00 1.14
CA LEU A 7 -7.44 0.33 1.54
C LEU A 7 -8.58 1.16 2.14
N ASP A 8 -9.75 1.20 1.48
CA ASP A 8 -10.92 1.93 1.98
C ASP A 8 -11.36 1.39 3.35
N GLN A 9 -11.41 0.06 3.52
CA GLN A 9 -11.74 -0.57 4.82
C GLN A 9 -10.71 -0.30 5.90
N ALA A 10 -9.42 -0.25 5.57
CA ALA A 10 -8.37 0.07 6.55
C ALA A 10 -8.51 1.49 7.09
N LEU A 11 -8.95 2.44 6.26
CA LEU A 11 -9.24 3.81 6.69
C LEU A 11 -10.55 3.87 7.49
N GLU A 12 -11.67 3.44 6.91
CA GLU A 12 -13.01 3.62 7.49
C GLU A 12 -13.28 2.74 8.72
N ALA A 13 -12.85 1.48 8.70
CA ALA A 13 -13.13 0.53 9.78
C ALA A 13 -11.89 0.21 10.64
N GLY A 14 -10.72 0.68 10.22
CA GLY A 14 -9.48 0.59 10.98
C GLY A 14 -9.18 1.91 11.67
N VAL A 15 -8.69 2.89 10.90
CA VAL A 15 -8.21 4.18 11.42
C VAL A 15 -9.31 4.96 12.13
N ASP A 16 -10.47 5.14 11.48
CA ASP A 16 -11.57 5.93 12.06
C ASP A 16 -12.14 5.29 13.35
N GLU A 17 -12.04 3.97 13.47
CA GLU A 17 -12.45 3.19 14.66
C GLU A 17 -11.32 3.06 15.70
N GLY A 18 -10.18 3.71 15.49
CA GLY A 18 -9.09 3.82 16.47
C GLY A 18 -8.04 2.72 16.42
N ALA A 19 -7.96 1.94 15.34
CA ALA A 19 -6.85 1.01 15.14
C ALA A 19 -5.52 1.76 14.98
N ALA A 20 -4.52 1.37 15.77
CA ALA A 20 -3.19 2.00 15.75
C ALA A 20 -2.14 1.19 14.95
N VAL A 21 -2.49 -0.03 14.51
CA VAL A 21 -1.59 -0.93 13.80
C VAL A 21 -2.33 -1.55 12.63
N LEU A 22 -1.74 -1.46 11.43
CA LEU A 22 -2.27 -1.99 10.19
C LEU A 22 -1.16 -2.70 9.43
N ASP A 23 -1.37 -3.96 9.08
CA ASP A 23 -0.42 -4.72 8.26
C ASP A 23 -0.61 -4.40 6.78
N THR A 24 0.51 -4.12 6.10
CA THR A 24 0.55 -3.79 4.69
C THR A 24 1.77 -4.44 4.01
N SER A 25 1.86 -4.32 2.69
CA SER A 25 3.01 -4.81 1.92
C SER A 25 3.49 -3.71 0.99
N THR A 26 4.79 -3.41 1.01
CA THR A 26 5.41 -2.44 0.10
C THR A 26 5.13 -2.85 -1.35
N GLY A 27 4.72 -1.92 -2.21
CA GLY A 27 4.32 -2.22 -3.58
C GLY A 27 2.95 -2.90 -3.72
N GLY A 28 2.33 -3.37 -2.62
CA GLY A 28 1.08 -4.14 -2.65
C GLY A 28 1.26 -5.61 -3.05
N PHE A 29 2.48 -6.15 -2.94
CA PHE A 29 2.78 -7.54 -3.31
C PHE A 29 2.24 -8.56 -2.31
N GLY A 30 2.24 -9.83 -2.70
CA GLY A 30 1.85 -10.96 -1.86
C GLY A 30 0.39 -11.37 -2.07
N ARG A 31 0.11 -12.07 -3.17
CA ARG A 31 -1.20 -12.69 -3.40
C ARG A 31 -1.32 -14.00 -2.63
N CYS A 32 -2.55 -14.36 -2.23
CA CYS A 32 -2.81 -15.62 -1.54
C CYS A 32 -2.82 -16.79 -2.55
N PRO A 33 -2.02 -17.86 -2.34
CA PRO A 33 -2.00 -19.01 -3.25
C PRO A 33 -3.32 -19.80 -3.27
N PHE A 34 -4.15 -19.64 -2.24
CA PHE A 34 -5.44 -20.33 -2.10
C PHE A 34 -6.62 -19.51 -2.63
N ALA A 35 -6.45 -18.22 -2.90
CA ALA A 35 -7.50 -17.33 -3.39
C ALA A 35 -7.10 -16.74 -4.74
N LEU A 36 -7.47 -17.44 -5.83
CA LEU A 36 -7.05 -17.14 -7.20
C LEU A 36 -7.35 -15.71 -7.66
N ALA A 37 -8.39 -15.07 -7.10
CA ALA A 37 -8.79 -13.70 -7.43
C ALA A 37 -8.29 -12.64 -6.44
N ALA A 38 -7.47 -13.01 -5.46
CA ALA A 38 -6.90 -12.06 -4.52
C ALA A 38 -5.96 -11.09 -5.25
N THR A 39 -6.24 -9.80 -5.10
CA THR A 39 -5.52 -8.73 -5.82
C THR A 39 -4.13 -8.47 -5.24
N GLY A 40 -3.93 -8.79 -3.96
CA GLY A 40 -2.71 -8.59 -3.19
C GLY A 40 -3.01 -7.98 -1.82
N ASN A 41 -1.96 -7.64 -1.08
CA ASN A 41 -2.09 -6.87 0.15
C ASN A 41 -2.42 -5.39 -0.15
N ILE A 42 -2.77 -4.63 0.88
CA ILE A 42 -2.81 -3.17 0.80
C ILE A 42 -1.36 -2.69 0.57
N ALA A 43 -1.16 -1.79 -0.40
CA ALA A 43 0.13 -1.19 -0.65
C ALA A 43 0.49 -0.22 0.47
N THR A 44 1.67 -0.38 1.07
CA THR A 44 2.14 0.46 2.17
C THR A 44 2.16 1.94 1.77
N GLU A 45 2.73 2.27 0.63
CA GLU A 45 2.84 3.64 0.12
C GLU A 45 1.48 4.30 -0.17
N ASP A 46 0.49 3.53 -0.63
CA ASP A 46 -0.86 4.07 -0.88
C ASP A 46 -1.56 4.39 0.44
N LEU A 47 -1.41 3.53 1.45
CA LEU A 47 -1.92 3.80 2.80
C LEU A 47 -1.20 4.98 3.44
N LEU A 48 0.14 5.02 3.38
CA LEU A 48 0.93 6.12 3.92
C LEU A 48 0.55 7.46 3.31
N TYR A 49 0.37 7.50 1.99
CA TYR A 49 -0.09 8.71 1.31
C TYR A 49 -1.44 9.18 1.88
N MET A 50 -2.40 8.27 2.05
CA MET A 50 -3.72 8.62 2.61
C MET A 50 -3.61 9.08 4.08
N LEU A 51 -2.81 8.40 4.91
CA LEU A 51 -2.60 8.76 6.31
C LEU A 51 -1.96 10.15 6.44
N HIS A 52 -0.89 10.41 5.69
CA HIS A 52 -0.21 11.72 5.68
C HIS A 52 -1.15 12.83 5.20
N ARG A 53 -1.96 12.57 4.17
CA ARG A 53 -2.98 13.52 3.69
C ARG A 53 -4.09 13.80 4.70
N SER A 54 -4.33 12.88 5.64
CA SER A 54 -5.23 13.04 6.77
C SER A 54 -4.55 13.61 8.02
N GLY A 55 -3.27 13.98 7.95
CA GLY A 55 -2.51 14.56 9.06
C GLY A 55 -2.05 13.54 10.11
N ILE A 56 -2.05 12.25 9.77
CA ILE A 56 -1.59 11.17 10.64
C ILE A 56 -0.13 10.86 10.29
N GLU A 57 0.77 11.16 11.21
CA GLU A 57 2.20 10.89 11.08
C GLU A 57 2.53 9.44 11.43
N THR A 58 3.31 8.78 10.58
CA THR A 58 3.70 7.37 10.77
C THR A 58 5.19 7.19 11.07
N GLY A 59 5.99 8.24 10.83
CA GLY A 59 7.45 8.19 10.92
C GLY A 59 8.14 7.48 9.74
N LEU A 60 7.39 7.11 8.70
CA LEU A 60 7.94 6.50 7.49
C LEU A 60 8.12 7.54 6.37
N ASP A 61 9.23 7.43 5.66
CA ASP A 61 9.50 8.24 4.48
C ASP A 61 8.71 7.69 3.28
N LEU A 62 7.74 8.47 2.82
CA LEU A 62 6.83 8.09 1.74
C LEU A 62 7.57 7.83 0.42
N GLU A 63 8.53 8.69 0.07
CA GLU A 63 9.29 8.58 -1.17
C GLU A 63 10.19 7.34 -1.13
N ALA A 64 10.86 7.09 -0.01
CA ALA A 64 11.71 5.91 0.16
C ALA A 64 10.90 4.60 0.06
N VAL A 65 9.70 4.55 0.64
CA VAL A 65 8.82 3.37 0.55
C VAL A 65 8.33 3.18 -0.89
N ALA A 66 7.89 4.24 -1.57
CA ALA A 66 7.46 4.16 -2.97
C ALA A 66 8.58 3.71 -3.91
N ALA A 67 9.80 4.25 -3.73
CA ALA A 67 10.99 3.83 -4.48
C ALA A 67 11.33 2.35 -4.23
N THR A 68 11.19 1.88 -2.99
CA THR A 68 11.39 0.47 -2.64
C THR A 68 10.37 -0.43 -3.33
N GLY A 69 9.10 -0.01 -3.43
CA GLY A 69 8.06 -0.73 -4.16
C GLY A 69 8.37 -0.89 -5.64
N ILE A 70 8.86 0.18 -6.29
CA ILE A 70 9.28 0.16 -7.69
C ILE A 70 10.45 -0.80 -7.88
N TRP A 71 11.51 -0.65 -7.09
CA TRP A 71 12.69 -1.51 -7.14
C TRP A 71 12.34 -3.00 -6.95
N LEU A 72 11.45 -3.31 -6.01
CA LEU A 72 11.00 -4.67 -5.77
C LEU A 72 10.23 -5.24 -6.98
N GLY A 73 9.44 -4.41 -7.66
CA GLY A 73 8.76 -4.83 -8.89
C GLY A 73 9.72 -5.17 -10.03
N GLU A 74 10.81 -4.41 -10.17
CA GLU A 74 11.88 -4.72 -11.13
C GLU A 74 12.56 -6.06 -10.80
N LEU A 75 12.82 -6.32 -9.52
CA LEU A 75 13.43 -7.57 -9.06
C LEU A 75 12.54 -8.81 -9.30
N LEU A 76 11.22 -8.63 -9.17
CA LEU A 76 10.23 -9.71 -9.32
C LEU A 76 9.75 -9.90 -10.77
N ASP A 77 10.20 -9.06 -11.71
CA ASP A 77 9.69 -9.01 -13.08
C ASP A 77 8.16 -8.83 -13.13
N GLU A 78 7.61 -8.11 -12.13
CA GLU A 78 6.17 -7.82 -12.02
C GLU A 78 5.99 -6.38 -11.50
N PRO A 79 5.30 -5.48 -12.24
CA PRO A 79 5.14 -4.09 -11.79
C PRO A 79 4.34 -4.01 -10.49
N ALA A 80 4.84 -3.23 -9.53
CA ALA A 80 4.20 -3.00 -8.23
C ALA A 80 2.72 -2.61 -8.40
N PRO A 81 1.77 -3.36 -7.80
CA PRO A 81 0.34 -3.01 -7.81
C PRO A 81 -0.02 -1.62 -7.31
N ALA A 82 0.80 -1.05 -6.42
CA ALA A 82 0.62 0.27 -5.81
C ALA A 82 0.39 1.39 -6.84
N LEU A 83 -0.40 2.38 -6.45
CA LEU A 83 -0.72 3.54 -7.28
C LEU A 83 0.35 4.61 -7.18
N LEU A 84 0.87 4.87 -5.98
CA LEU A 84 1.72 6.03 -5.73
C LEU A 84 3.00 6.00 -6.57
N GLY A 85 3.69 4.86 -6.62
CA GLY A 85 4.91 4.70 -7.45
C GLY A 85 4.66 4.88 -8.96
N ARG A 86 3.40 4.77 -9.42
CA ARG A 86 3.02 4.96 -10.82
C ARG A 86 2.57 6.39 -11.13
N ALA A 87 2.21 7.16 -10.11
CA ALA A 87 1.72 8.53 -10.26
C ALA A 87 2.84 9.52 -10.64
N GLY A 88 4.11 9.14 -10.45
CA GLY A 88 5.26 10.02 -10.66
C GLY A 88 5.61 10.82 -9.41
N PRO A 89 6.53 11.79 -9.49
CA PRO A 89 6.87 12.65 -8.35
C PRO A 89 5.66 13.49 -7.93
N PHE A 90 5.43 13.61 -6.61
CA PHE A 90 4.29 14.27 -5.98
C PHE A 90 4.72 15.38 -5.03
#